data_AF-A0A3A5PYK0-F1
#
_entry.id   AF-A0A3A5PYK0-F1
#
_cell.length_a   1.000
_cell.length_b   1.000
_cell.length_c   1.000
_cell.angle_alpha   90.00
_cell.angle_beta   90.00
_cell.angle_gamma   90.00
#
_symmetry.space_group_name_H-M   'P 1'
#
loop_
_entity.id
_entity.type
_entity.pdbx_description
1 polymer ?
#
loop_
_entity_poly.entity_id
_entity_poly.type
_entity_poly.pdbx_seq_one_letter_code
_entity_poly.pdbx_strand_id
1 'polypeptide(L)'
;MIKCNVTVCGTVSKAATCRTNKEGKAFVSFAMNVVIPAKSGINKTIEVSVIKDGTLTEVGSCNIGERIEVAGVLVPRKWGDVLYFNLSASSISHQPDEAEDCIKGVMEFRGKVGKSIEDKTDKNGVPYCQFSAF
;
A
#
# COMPACT_ATOMS: atom_id res chain seq x y z
N MET A 1 16.37 0.97 -2.32
CA MET A 1 15.17 0.14 -2.61
C MET A 1 14.35 0.02 -1.33
N ILE A 2 13.06 0.36 -1.38
CA ILE A 2 12.07 0.09 -0.33
C ILE A 2 11.15 -1.01 -0.84
N LYS A 3 10.95 -2.06 -0.06
CA LYS A 3 10.00 -3.13 -0.33
C LYS A 3 9.20 -3.42 0.93
N CYS A 4 7.88 -3.43 0.84
CA CYS A 4 7.02 -3.74 1.97
C CYS A 4 6.27 -5.05 1.68
N ASN A 5 6.55 -6.13 2.39
CA ASN A 5 5.72 -7.34 2.36
C ASN A 5 4.60 -7.15 3.37
N VAL A 6 3.37 -6.91 2.88
CA VAL A 6 2.26 -6.41 3.70
C VAL A 6 0.96 -7.12 3.40
N THR A 7 0.07 -7.07 4.37
CA THR A 7 -1.37 -7.27 4.25
C THR A 7 -2.05 -5.91 4.38
N VAL A 8 -2.94 -5.60 3.44
CA VAL A 8 -3.64 -4.32 3.34
C VAL A 8 -5.14 -4.58 3.42
N CYS A 9 -5.81 -3.99 4.41
CA CYS A 9 -7.27 -4.04 4.54
C CYS A 9 -7.84 -2.66 4.21
N GLY A 10 -8.80 -2.62 3.30
CA GLY A 10 -9.42 -1.37 2.87
C GLY A 10 -10.61 -1.59 1.95
N THR A 11 -11.15 -0.50 1.44
CA THR A 11 -12.35 -0.50 0.59
C THR A 11 -11.99 -0.21 -0.85
N VAL A 12 -12.46 -1.04 -1.78
CA VAL A 12 -12.25 -0.85 -3.22
C VAL A 12 -12.83 0.49 -3.66
N SER A 13 -11.99 1.36 -4.22
CA SER A 13 -12.35 2.70 -4.71
C SER A 13 -12.48 2.76 -6.24
N LYS A 14 -11.84 1.83 -6.95
CA LYS A 14 -11.95 1.68 -8.41
C LYS A 14 -12.12 0.20 -8.73
N ALA A 15 -13.12 -0.15 -9.53
CA ALA A 15 -13.44 -1.54 -9.88
C ALA A 15 -12.27 -2.24 -10.58
N ALA A 16 -12.19 -3.56 -10.40
CA ALA A 16 -11.23 -4.40 -11.09
C ALA A 16 -11.41 -4.39 -12.61
N THR A 17 -10.30 -4.21 -13.32
CA THR A 17 -10.23 -4.25 -14.78
C THR A 17 -9.12 -5.20 -15.22
N CYS A 18 -9.38 -6.02 -16.24
CA CYS A 18 -8.35 -6.84 -16.87
C CYS A 18 -7.58 -6.00 -17.89
N ARG A 19 -6.25 -6.15 -17.90
CA ARG A 19 -5.33 -5.48 -18.80
C ARG A 19 -4.29 -6.47 -19.29
N THR A 20 -3.55 -6.10 -20.32
CA THR A 20 -2.45 -6.90 -20.86
C THR A 20 -1.16 -6.09 -20.82
N ASN A 21 -0.08 -6.68 -20.35
CA ASN A 21 1.23 -6.02 -20.32
C ASN A 21 1.91 -6.06 -21.71
N LYS A 22 3.11 -5.48 -21.83
CA LYS A 22 3.86 -5.45 -23.09
C LYS A 22 4.28 -6.83 -23.60
N GLU A 23 4.31 -7.83 -22.74
CA GLU A 23 4.67 -9.22 -23.04
C GLU A 23 3.44 -10.08 -23.39
N GLY A 24 2.25 -9.50 -23.44
CA GLY A 24 1.01 -10.24 -23.71
C GLY A 24 0.41 -10.94 -22.49
N LYS A 25 0.98 -10.77 -21.29
CA LYS A 25 0.47 -11.38 -20.06
C LYS A 25 -0.69 -10.57 -19.48
N ALA A 26 -1.78 -11.25 -19.15
CA ALA A 26 -2.94 -10.65 -18.50
C ALA A 26 -2.65 -10.32 -17.03
N PHE A 27 -3.17 -9.18 -16.57
CA PHE A 27 -3.21 -8.80 -15.16
C PHE A 27 -4.49 -8.04 -14.84
N VAL A 28 -4.95 -8.18 -13.61
CA VAL A 28 -6.06 -7.41 -13.04
C VAL A 28 -5.51 -6.19 -12.32
N SER A 29 -6.16 -5.04 -12.48
CA SER A 29 -5.83 -3.80 -11.79
C SER A 29 -7.07 -3.13 -11.22
N PHE A 30 -6.96 -2.64 -9.99
CA PHE A 30 -7.97 -1.89 -9.24
C PHE A 30 -7.30 -0.93 -8.25
N ALA A 31 -8.09 -0.17 -7.51
CA ALA A 31 -7.59 0.65 -6.41
C ALA A 31 -8.44 0.49 -5.15
N MET A 32 -7.79 0.68 -4.01
CA MET A 32 -8.42 0.65 -2.69
C MET A 32 -8.13 1.93 -1.94
N ASN A 33 -9.11 2.46 -1.23
CA ASN A 33 -8.91 3.44 -0.18
C ASN A 33 -8.63 2.71 1.14
N VAL A 34 -7.59 3.14 1.84
CA VAL A 34 -7.22 2.63 3.17
C VAL A 34 -7.20 3.81 4.13
N VAL A 35 -8.01 3.76 5.18
CA VAL A 35 -8.04 4.78 6.22
C VAL A 35 -6.98 4.48 7.26
N ILE A 36 -5.98 5.36 7.38
CA ILE A 36 -4.94 5.28 8.41
C ILE A 36 -5.34 6.16 9.59
N PRO A 37 -5.56 5.59 10.79
CA PRO A 37 -5.97 6.37 11.94
C PRO A 37 -4.87 7.33 12.37
N ALA A 38 -5.24 8.58 12.63
CA ALA A 38 -4.33 9.56 13.20
C ALA A 38 -4.27 9.39 14.74
N LYS A 39 -3.09 9.59 15.34
CA LYS A 39 -2.96 9.66 16.81
C LYS A 39 -3.78 10.82 17.40
N SER A 40 -3.99 11.88 16.63
CA SER A 40 -4.83 13.03 16.96
C SER A 40 -5.29 13.72 15.68
N GLY A 41 -6.54 14.18 15.62
CA GLY A 41 -7.08 14.90 14.46
C GLY A 41 -7.75 13.98 13.44
N ILE A 42 -7.70 14.39 12.16
CA ILE A 42 -8.42 13.72 11.07
C ILE A 42 -7.59 12.54 10.54
N ASN A 43 -8.25 11.38 10.36
CA ASN A 43 -7.64 10.21 9.74
C ASN A 43 -7.14 10.52 8.33
N LYS A 44 -6.11 9.82 7.90
CA LYS A 44 -5.56 9.98 6.55
C LYS A 44 -6.02 8.83 5.68
N THR A 45 -6.76 9.13 4.62
CA THR A 45 -7.05 8.14 3.58
C THR A 45 -5.91 8.11 2.56
N ILE A 46 -5.43 6.92 2.24
CA ILE A 46 -4.46 6.68 1.16
C ILE A 46 -5.11 5.82 0.08
N GLU A 47 -4.83 6.13 -1.19
CA GLU A 47 -5.21 5.25 -2.30
C GLU A 47 -4.04 4.29 -2.60
N VAL A 48 -4.33 2.99 -2.54
CA VAL A 48 -3.41 1.91 -2.91
C VAL A 48 -3.84 1.37 -4.27
N SER A 49 -2.97 1.50 -5.27
CA SER A 49 -3.17 0.88 -6.58
C SER A 49 -2.72 -0.57 -6.50
N VAL A 50 -3.60 -1.50 -6.86
CA VAL A 50 -3.34 -2.94 -6.78
C VAL A 50 -3.24 -3.52 -8.19
N ILE A 51 -2.27 -4.41 -8.38
CA ILE A 51 -2.18 -5.29 -9.53
C ILE A 51 -2.07 -6.75 -9.08
N LYS A 52 -2.69 -7.66 -9.83
CA LYS A 52 -2.52 -9.10 -9.65
C LYS A 52 -2.42 -9.77 -11.00
N ASP A 53 -1.40 -10.59 -11.20
CA ASP A 53 -1.30 -11.40 -12.43
C ASP A 53 -2.51 -12.32 -12.56
N GLY A 54 -2.98 -12.50 -13.80
CA GLY A 54 -4.14 -13.32 -14.13
C GLY A 54 -5.32 -12.52 -14.69
N THR A 55 -6.46 -13.17 -14.77
CA THR A 55 -7.72 -12.63 -15.31
C THR A 55 -8.75 -12.37 -14.22
N LEU A 56 -9.82 -11.64 -14.54
CA LEU A 56 -10.94 -11.42 -13.60
C LEU A 56 -11.61 -12.73 -13.17
N THR A 57 -11.61 -13.76 -14.01
CA THR A 57 -12.16 -15.08 -13.68
C THR A 57 -11.34 -15.78 -12.60
N GLU A 58 -10.02 -15.58 -12.59
CA GLU A 58 -9.10 -16.18 -11.62
C GLU A 58 -9.01 -15.37 -10.33
N VAL A 59 -9.10 -14.04 -10.43
CA VAL A 59 -8.90 -13.11 -9.32
C VAL A 59 -10.22 -12.82 -8.58
N GLY A 60 -11.36 -12.96 -9.24
CA GLY A 60 -12.65 -12.53 -8.72
C GLY A 60 -12.94 -11.05 -8.99
N SER A 61 -14.20 -10.64 -8.76
CA SER A 61 -14.61 -9.24 -8.92
C SER A 61 -14.32 -8.45 -7.65
N CYS A 62 -13.37 -7.52 -7.67
CA CYS A 62 -13.24 -6.48 -6.64
C CYS A 62 -14.15 -5.31 -7.01
N ASN A 63 -15.32 -5.23 -6.37
CA ASN A 63 -16.36 -4.24 -6.69
C ASN A 63 -16.20 -2.98 -5.85
N ILE A 64 -16.55 -1.80 -6.40
CA ILE A 64 -16.45 -0.54 -5.66
C ILE A 64 -17.32 -0.61 -4.39
N GLY A 65 -16.76 -0.15 -3.26
CA GLY A 65 -17.42 -0.19 -1.95
C GLY A 65 -17.23 -1.51 -1.20
N GLU A 66 -16.67 -2.54 -1.84
CA GLU A 66 -16.35 -3.80 -1.20
C GLU A 66 -15.13 -3.65 -0.29
N ARG A 67 -15.21 -4.20 0.91
CA ARG A 67 -14.09 -4.25 1.84
C ARG A 67 -13.35 -5.57 1.69
N ILE A 68 -12.06 -5.49 1.39
CA ILE A 68 -11.22 -6.65 1.08
C ILE A 68 -9.88 -6.55 1.81
N GLU A 69 -9.22 -7.69 1.90
CA GLU A 69 -7.86 -7.82 2.38
C GLU A 69 -6.96 -8.29 1.22
N VAL A 70 -5.82 -7.63 1.04
CA VAL A 70 -4.87 -7.94 -0.03
C VAL A 70 -3.48 -8.11 0.57
N ALA A 71 -2.92 -9.31 0.46
CA ALA A 71 -1.52 -9.55 0.79
C ALA A 71 -0.65 -9.41 -0.46
N GLY A 72 0.56 -8.88 -0.29
CA GLY A 72 1.50 -8.76 -1.38
C GLY A 72 2.69 -7.85 -1.09
N VAL A 73 3.30 -7.35 -2.16
CA VAL A 73 4.46 -6.47 -2.10
C VAL A 73 4.03 -5.05 -2.45
N LEU A 74 4.06 -4.16 -1.45
CA LEU A 74 3.81 -2.74 -1.61
C LEU A 74 5.12 -1.96 -1.80
N VAL A 75 5.15 -1.11 -2.83
CA VAL A 75 6.26 -0.24 -3.15
C VAL A 75 5.77 1.21 -3.13
N PRO A 76 6.15 2.01 -2.13
CA PRO A 76 5.90 3.43 -2.14
C PRO A 76 6.82 4.13 -3.15
N ARG A 77 6.26 5.00 -3.99
CA ARG A 77 7.00 5.77 -5.00
C ARG A 77 6.63 7.24 -4.91
N LYS A 78 7.64 8.10 -4.77
CA LYS A 78 7.44 9.55 -4.82
C LYS A 78 7.72 10.09 -6.23
N TRP A 79 6.85 10.94 -6.75
CA TRP A 79 7.05 11.70 -7.99
C TRP A 79 6.59 13.13 -7.76
N GLY A 80 7.54 14.09 -7.78
CA GLY A 80 7.25 15.44 -7.29
C GLY A 80 6.76 15.38 -5.84
N ASP A 81 5.60 15.98 -5.58
CA ASP A 81 4.95 15.99 -4.26
C ASP A 81 3.94 14.84 -4.06
N VAL A 82 3.75 14.00 -5.06
CA VAL A 82 2.79 12.89 -5.00
C VAL A 82 3.48 11.61 -4.53
N LEU A 83 2.86 10.92 -3.57
CA LEU A 83 3.28 9.61 -3.09
C LEU A 83 2.28 8.55 -3.58
N TYR A 84 2.77 7.63 -4.40
CA TYR A 84 2.00 6.49 -4.92
C TYR A 84 2.29 5.24 -4.09
N PHE A 85 1.24 4.48 -3.80
CA PHE A 85 1.33 3.19 -3.14
C PHE A 85 0.90 2.11 -4.13
N ASN A 86 1.88 1.38 -4.68
CA ASN A 86 1.62 0.31 -5.65
C ASN A 86 1.79 -1.04 -4.97
N LEU A 87 0.74 -1.86 -4.98
CA LEU A 87 0.71 -3.19 -4.37
C LEU A 87 0.64 -4.25 -5.48
N SER A 88 1.65 -5.10 -5.54
CA SER A 88 1.60 -6.34 -6.33
C SER A 88 1.05 -7.45 -5.45
N ALA A 89 -0.19 -7.85 -5.68
CA ALA A 89 -0.92 -8.77 -4.83
C ALA A 89 -0.51 -10.23 -5.05
N SER A 90 -0.16 -10.91 -3.98
CA SER A 90 -0.02 -12.37 -3.95
C SER A 90 -1.37 -13.05 -3.74
N SER A 91 -2.24 -12.49 -2.89
CA SER A 91 -3.57 -13.02 -2.60
C SER A 91 -4.58 -11.90 -2.33
N ILE A 92 -5.86 -12.21 -2.51
CA ILE A 92 -6.99 -11.35 -2.20
C ILE A 92 -7.99 -12.18 -1.41
N SER A 93 -8.47 -11.65 -0.28
CA SER A 93 -9.56 -12.19 0.51
C SER A 93 -10.73 -11.21 0.51
N HIS A 94 -11.92 -11.72 0.22
CA HIS A 94 -13.19 -10.98 0.33
C HIS A 94 -13.80 -11.07 1.74
N GLN A 95 -13.08 -11.70 2.67
CA GLN A 95 -13.41 -11.79 4.09
C GLN A 95 -12.20 -11.28 4.87
N PRO A 96 -12.11 -9.95 5.09
CA PRO A 96 -11.00 -9.38 5.85
C PRO A 96 -11.07 -9.81 7.31
N ASP A 97 -9.96 -10.29 7.87
CA ASP A 97 -9.88 -10.68 9.29
C ASP A 97 -9.81 -9.46 10.20
N GLU A 98 -9.24 -8.36 9.70
CA GLU A 98 -9.09 -7.11 10.44
C GLU A 98 -10.39 -6.29 10.44
N ALA A 99 -10.86 -5.89 11.62
CA ALA A 99 -12.04 -5.04 11.76
C ALA A 99 -11.84 -3.63 11.16
N GLU A 100 -10.62 -3.10 11.28
CA GLU A 100 -10.26 -1.75 10.86
C GLU A 100 -9.37 -1.76 9.61
N ASP A 101 -9.39 -0.67 8.85
CA ASP A 101 -8.46 -0.46 7.73
C ASP A 101 -7.01 -0.44 8.23
N CYS A 102 -6.11 -1.07 7.48
CA CYS A 102 -4.73 -1.18 7.91
C CYS A 102 -3.75 -1.47 6.78
N ILE A 103 -2.48 -1.20 7.05
CA ILE A 103 -1.33 -1.76 6.33
C ILE A 103 -0.42 -2.37 7.38
N LYS A 104 -0.34 -3.70 7.43
CA LYS A 104 0.48 -4.44 8.39
C LYS A 104 1.50 -5.29 7.65
N GLY A 105 2.71 -5.39 8.19
CA GLY A 105 3.75 -6.25 7.62
C GLY A 105 5.14 -5.74 7.88
N VAL A 106 6.07 -6.18 7.03
CA VAL A 106 7.50 -5.91 7.17
C VAL A 106 7.97 -5.01 6.03
N MET A 107 8.64 -3.92 6.39
CA MET A 107 9.34 -3.05 5.45
C MET A 107 10.83 -3.40 5.46
N GLU A 108 11.34 -3.73 4.28
CA GLU A 108 12.77 -3.88 4.01
C GLU A 108 13.25 -2.63 3.26
N PHE A 109 14.26 -1.98 3.83
CA PHE A 109 14.93 -0.85 3.20
C PHE A 109 16.40 -1.17 3.01
N ARG A 110 16.88 -1.07 1.77
CA ARG A 110 18.30 -1.17 1.42
C ARG A 110 18.71 0.07 0.65
N GLY A 111 19.68 0.80 1.17
CA GLY A 111 20.23 1.99 0.53
C GLY A 111 21.43 2.51 1.30
N LYS A 112 21.96 3.64 0.84
CA LYS A 112 22.96 4.41 1.56
C LYS A 112 22.25 5.48 2.37
N VAL A 113 22.55 5.55 3.66
CA VAL A 113 22.14 6.69 4.48
C VAL A 113 22.74 7.97 3.91
N GLY A 114 21.97 9.05 3.94
CA GLY A 114 22.39 10.38 3.52
C GLY A 114 23.50 10.96 4.41
N LYS A 115 23.60 12.29 4.46
CA LYS A 115 24.72 12.95 5.16
C LYS A 115 24.74 12.68 6.67
N SER A 116 23.57 12.62 7.30
CA SER A 116 23.42 12.51 8.76
C SER A 116 22.18 11.71 9.14
N ILE A 117 22.25 11.15 10.35
CA ILE A 117 21.12 10.65 11.13
C ILE A 117 20.94 11.66 12.26
N GLU A 118 19.74 12.21 12.40
CA GLU A 118 19.43 13.28 13.35
C GLU A 118 18.48 12.76 14.42
N ASP A 119 18.89 12.86 15.69
CA ASP A 119 17.97 12.69 16.82
C ASP A 119 17.16 13.97 17.01
N LYS A 120 15.84 13.82 17.04
CA LYS A 120 14.86 14.89 17.16
C LYS A 120 13.85 14.57 18.24
N THR A 121 13.08 15.58 18.60
CA THR A 121 12.00 15.47 19.57
C THR A 121 10.73 15.99 18.94
N ASP A 122 9.62 15.26 19.06
CA ASP A 122 8.33 15.72 18.57
C ASP A 122 7.78 16.87 19.45
N LYS A 123 6.64 17.44 19.05
CA LYS A 123 6.01 18.54 19.80
C LYS A 123 5.63 18.18 21.26
N ASN A 124 5.58 16.90 21.59
CA ASN A 124 5.21 16.38 22.91
C ASN A 124 6.44 15.95 23.72
N GLY A 125 7.67 16.16 23.24
CA GLY A 125 8.87 15.73 23.96
C GLY A 125 9.31 14.29 23.64
N VAL A 126 8.66 13.58 22.70
CA VAL A 126 9.00 12.18 22.39
C VAL A 126 10.18 12.13 21.42
N PRO A 127 11.28 11.42 21.75
CA PRO A 127 12.44 11.32 20.87
C PRO A 127 12.13 10.45 19.63
N TYR A 128 12.66 10.85 18.48
CA TYR A 128 12.65 10.09 17.24
C TYR A 128 13.91 10.37 16.42
N CYS A 129 14.29 9.41 15.58
CA CYS A 129 15.41 9.54 14.67
C CYS A 129 14.91 9.86 13.26
N GLN A 130 15.49 10.88 12.63
CA GLN A 130 15.23 11.25 11.23
C GLN A 130 16.48 11.03 10.39
N PHE A 131 16.32 10.37 9.23
CA PHE A 131 17.38 10.25 8.24
C PHE A 131 16.81 10.33 6.82
N SER A 132 17.68 10.63 5.88
CA SER A 132 17.43 10.45 4.44
C SER A 132 18.25 9.27 3.94
N ALA A 133 17.81 8.60 2.89
CA ALA A 133 18.58 7.51 2.30
C ALA A 133 18.19 7.31 0.82
N PHE A 134 19.11 6.78 0.02
CA PHE A 134 18.95 6.52 -1.42
C PHE A 134 19.42 5.12 -1.81
#